data_AF-A0A2Z4V9Y3-F1
#
_entry.id   AF-A0A2Z4V9Y3-F1
#
_cell.length_a   1.000
_cell.length_b   1.000
_cell.length_c   1.000
_cell.angle_alpha   90.00
_cell.angle_beta   90.00
_cell.angle_gamma   90.00
#
_symmetry.space_group_name_H-M   'P 1'
#
loop_
_entity.id
_entity.type
_entity.pdbx_description
1 polymer ?
#
loop_
_entity_poly.entity_id
_entity_poly.type
_entity_poly.pdbx_seq_one_letter_code
_entity_poly.pdbx_strand_id
1 'polypeptide(L)'
;MPRAPRAGAGRSALAVVAMAATVPYLTLKTAWLAGSRVGIPDGSVLLEPRPFITAANAVTVLMDAAVIVLALALTRPWGRRVPSWLLTVPVFTATGLLTPIVLGFPGQLLVRALGLGPDAAERATSTPFLDPWVFHVVYSGFIVQALALAGLFVPYARERWGRRWQGALGSRLPSPTGVVAGAAAALSAVVAAAHFHWALGGTAGLDAEQIARYSSDTAVASAVHGICTLTAGAGAVLLARGGTRKGMEWDNTGT
;
A
#
# COMPACT_ATOMS: atom_id res chain seq x y z
N MET A 1 24.04 7.74 29.49
CA MET A 1 23.43 8.23 28.22
C MET A 1 23.04 7.05 27.35
N PRO A 2 21.77 6.91 26.92
CA PRO A 2 21.39 5.91 25.94
C PRO A 2 22.03 6.27 24.59
N ARG A 3 22.75 5.32 23.98
CA ARG A 3 23.36 5.50 22.65
C ARG A 3 22.25 5.68 21.63
N ALA A 4 22.25 6.81 20.92
CA ALA A 4 21.42 6.97 19.73
C ALA A 4 21.72 5.79 18.77
N PRO A 5 20.70 5.07 18.27
CA PRO A 5 20.91 3.98 17.33
C PRO A 5 21.74 4.49 16.14
N ARG A 6 22.88 3.85 15.85
CA ARG A 6 23.66 4.17 14.64
C ARG A 6 22.71 4.04 13.45
N ALA A 7 22.63 5.04 12.58
CA ALA A 7 21.68 5.09 11.47
C ALA A 7 21.68 3.81 10.57
N GLY A 8 22.78 3.05 10.55
CA GLY A 8 22.87 1.74 9.90
C GLY A 8 22.12 0.59 10.60
N ALA A 9 22.01 0.60 11.93
CA ALA A 9 21.33 -0.45 12.70
C ALA A 9 19.81 -0.43 12.46
N GLY A 10 19.19 0.76 12.41
CA GLY A 10 17.77 0.90 12.11
C GLY A 10 17.40 0.42 10.71
N ARG A 11 18.23 0.73 9.70
CA ARG A 11 18.05 0.24 8.32
C ARG A 11 18.17 -1.28 8.23
N SER A 12 19.14 -1.86 8.94
CA SER A 12 19.29 -3.32 8.99
C SER A 12 18.08 -3.99 9.64
N ALA A 13 17.57 -3.43 10.75
CA ALA A 13 16.39 -3.95 11.41
C ALA A 13 15.15 -3.90 10.50
N LEU A 14 14.90 -2.78 9.82
CA LEU A 14 13.78 -2.65 8.88
C LEU A 14 13.88 -3.62 7.70
N ALA A 15 15.09 -3.87 7.18
CA ALA A 15 15.27 -4.86 6.12
C ALA A 15 14.96 -6.28 6.62
N VAL A 16 15.44 -6.64 7.83
CA VAL A 16 15.12 -7.94 8.45
C VAL A 16 13.62 -8.07 8.68
N VAL A 17 12.95 -7.04 9.19
CA VAL A 17 11.50 -7.04 9.39
C VAL A 17 10.76 -7.21 8.06
N ALA A 18 11.16 -6.48 7.00
CA ALA A 18 10.55 -6.63 5.68
C ALA A 18 10.70 -8.04 5.12
N MET A 19 11.89 -8.66 5.29
CA MET A 19 12.14 -10.04 4.86
C MET A 19 11.41 -11.07 5.72
N ALA A 20 11.35 -10.87 7.04
CA ALA A 20 10.64 -11.78 7.93
C ALA A 20 9.13 -11.76 7.67
N ALA A 21 8.59 -10.60 7.30
CA ALA A 21 7.16 -10.44 7.00
C ALA A 21 6.73 -11.14 5.70
N THR A 22 7.63 -11.42 4.74
CA THR A 22 7.31 -12.19 3.53
C THR A 22 7.27 -13.71 3.80
N VAL A 23 7.97 -14.20 4.82
CA VAL A 23 8.16 -15.63 5.08
C VAL A 23 6.83 -16.40 5.19
N PRO A 24 5.82 -15.95 5.97
CA PRO A 24 4.60 -16.74 6.13
C PRO A 24 3.86 -16.95 4.81
N TYR A 25 3.74 -15.90 3.99
CA TYR A 25 3.03 -15.98 2.72
C TYR A 25 3.82 -16.77 1.68
N LEU A 26 5.14 -16.57 1.60
CA LEU A 26 6.02 -17.34 0.74
C LEU A 26 5.97 -18.83 1.10
N THR A 27 5.92 -19.17 2.39
CA THR A 27 5.79 -20.55 2.89
C THR A 27 4.45 -21.15 2.47
N LEU A 28 3.34 -20.42 2.59
CA LEU A 28 2.03 -20.88 2.14
C LEU A 28 2.00 -21.12 0.62
N LYS A 29 2.50 -20.16 -0.17
CA LYS A 29 2.53 -20.27 -1.63
C LYS A 29 3.41 -21.43 -2.10
N THR A 30 4.57 -21.63 -1.49
CA THR A 30 5.47 -22.76 -1.80
C THR A 30 4.85 -24.09 -1.37
N ALA A 31 4.21 -24.16 -0.21
CA ALA A 31 3.48 -25.34 0.24
C ALA A 31 2.34 -25.70 -0.74
N TRP A 32 1.55 -24.72 -1.21
CA TRP A 32 0.50 -24.96 -2.20
C TRP A 32 1.05 -25.42 -3.55
N LEU A 33 2.19 -24.87 -4.00
CA LEU A 33 2.89 -25.36 -5.21
C LEU A 33 3.40 -26.80 -5.04
N ALA A 34 3.75 -27.20 -3.81
CA ALA A 34 4.13 -28.57 -3.47
C ALA A 34 2.92 -29.50 -3.23
N GLY A 35 1.68 -29.03 -3.43
CA GLY A 35 0.45 -29.80 -3.28
C GLY A 35 -0.18 -29.80 -1.90
N SER A 36 0.33 -28.99 -0.95
CA SER A 36 -0.28 -28.82 0.37
C SER A 36 -1.66 -28.17 0.28
N ARG A 37 -2.57 -28.57 1.18
CA ARG A 37 -3.91 -28.00 1.35
C ARG A 37 -4.06 -27.14 2.61
N VAL A 38 -2.94 -26.83 3.27
CA VAL A 38 -2.95 -26.01 4.50
C VAL A 38 -3.69 -24.70 4.24
N GLY A 39 -4.71 -24.43 5.07
CA GLY A 39 -5.52 -23.21 4.98
C GLY A 39 -6.56 -23.21 3.86
N ILE A 40 -6.78 -24.32 3.14
CA ILE A 40 -7.79 -24.46 2.08
C ILE A 40 -8.92 -25.38 2.62
N PRO A 41 -10.14 -24.84 2.83
CA PRO A 41 -11.28 -25.64 3.27
C PRO A 41 -11.69 -26.72 2.26
N ASP A 42 -12.25 -27.82 2.76
CA ASP A 42 -12.86 -28.85 1.91
C ASP A 42 -14.00 -28.26 1.06
N GLY A 43 -14.03 -28.60 -0.23
CA GLY A 43 -14.99 -28.03 -1.19
C GLY A 43 -14.60 -26.65 -1.74
N SER A 44 -13.44 -26.10 -1.35
CA SER A 44 -12.93 -24.86 -1.96
C SER A 44 -12.59 -25.05 -3.44
N VAL A 45 -12.94 -24.05 -4.25
CA VAL A 45 -12.58 -23.96 -5.68
C VAL A 45 -11.07 -24.00 -5.92
N LEU A 46 -10.25 -23.76 -4.89
CA LEU A 46 -8.80 -23.84 -4.95
C LEU A 46 -8.25 -25.28 -4.96
N LEU A 47 -9.07 -26.27 -4.61
CA LEU A 47 -8.69 -27.69 -4.62
C LEU A 47 -8.66 -28.29 -6.03
N GLU A 48 -9.33 -27.66 -6.99
CA GLU A 48 -9.28 -28.06 -8.39
C GLU A 48 -7.93 -27.65 -9.00
N PRO A 49 -7.13 -28.58 -9.56
CA PRO A 49 -5.86 -28.25 -10.19
C PRO A 49 -6.08 -27.38 -11.43
N ARG A 50 -5.84 -26.07 -11.31
CA ARG A 50 -5.95 -25.14 -12.43
C ARG A 50 -4.57 -24.58 -12.78
N PRO A 51 -4.15 -24.63 -14.05
CA PRO A 51 -2.84 -24.09 -14.48
C PRO A 51 -2.73 -22.59 -14.17
N PHE A 52 -3.85 -21.86 -14.18
CA PHE A 52 -3.91 -20.46 -13.76
C PHE A 52 -3.54 -20.26 -12.29
N ILE A 53 -4.01 -21.09 -11.36
CA ILE A 53 -3.71 -20.97 -9.92
C ILE A 53 -2.22 -21.22 -9.68
N THR A 54 -1.66 -22.22 -10.37
CA THR A 54 -0.22 -22.53 -10.30
C THR A 54 0.61 -21.36 -10.83
N ALA A 55 0.25 -20.80 -11.98
CA ALA A 55 0.92 -19.62 -12.55
C ALA A 55 0.81 -18.40 -11.62
N ALA A 56 -0.37 -18.13 -11.06
CA ALA A 56 -0.58 -17.04 -10.11
C ALA A 56 0.28 -17.20 -8.85
N ASN A 57 0.40 -18.43 -8.32
CA ASN A 57 1.28 -18.72 -7.18
C ASN A 57 2.75 -18.51 -7.54
N ALA A 58 3.20 -18.96 -8.70
CA ALA A 58 4.58 -18.76 -9.16
C ALA A 58 4.92 -17.27 -9.36
N VAL A 59 4.02 -16.50 -9.99
CA VAL A 59 4.17 -15.05 -10.12
C VAL A 59 4.26 -14.38 -8.75
N THR A 60 3.45 -14.82 -7.79
CA THR A 60 3.48 -14.28 -6.43
C THR A 60 4.82 -14.55 -5.74
N VAL A 61 5.38 -15.76 -5.88
CA VAL A 61 6.72 -16.09 -5.36
C VAL A 61 7.79 -15.17 -5.96
N LEU A 62 7.71 -14.88 -7.27
CA LEU A 62 8.61 -13.94 -7.94
C LEU A 62 8.45 -12.50 -7.39
N MET A 63 7.23 -12.08 -7.10
CA MET A 63 6.96 -10.78 -6.49
C MET A 63 7.56 -10.67 -5.08
N ASP A 64 7.42 -11.70 -4.24
CA ASP A 64 8.02 -11.72 -2.90
C ASP A 64 9.55 -11.74 -2.95
N ALA A 65 10.13 -12.47 -3.91
CA ALA A 65 11.56 -12.43 -4.16
C ALA A 65 12.02 -11.02 -4.57
N ALA A 66 11.25 -10.33 -5.42
CA ALA A 66 11.55 -8.95 -5.81
C ALA A 66 11.49 -7.99 -4.61
N VAL A 67 10.61 -8.22 -3.64
CA VAL A 67 10.57 -7.45 -2.38
C VAL A 67 11.85 -7.65 -1.56
N ILE A 68 12.35 -8.87 -1.45
CA ILE A 68 13.61 -9.16 -0.76
C ILE A 68 14.76 -8.42 -1.47
N VAL A 69 14.83 -8.51 -2.79
CA VAL A 69 15.82 -7.78 -3.60
C VAL A 69 15.71 -6.28 -3.42
N LEU A 70 14.48 -5.74 -3.35
CA LEU A 70 14.23 -4.32 -3.10
C LEU A 70 14.72 -3.89 -1.71
N ALA A 71 14.43 -4.66 -0.66
CA ALA A 71 14.93 -4.38 0.69
C ALA A 71 16.46 -4.37 0.74
N LEU A 72 17.12 -5.29 0.02
CA LEU A 72 18.57 -5.32 -0.12
C LEU A 72 19.08 -4.12 -0.94
N ALA A 73 18.41 -3.75 -2.02
CA ALA A 73 18.78 -2.59 -2.82
C ALA A 73 18.70 -1.29 -2.00
N LEU A 74 17.69 -1.13 -1.16
CA LEU A 74 17.50 0.06 -0.33
C LEU A 74 18.54 0.17 0.80
N THR A 75 19.16 -0.94 1.20
CA THR A 75 20.14 -0.97 2.29
C THR A 75 21.60 -1.10 1.84
N ARG A 76 21.86 -1.67 0.66
CA ARG A 76 23.20 -1.96 0.17
C ARG A 76 23.72 -0.88 -0.81
N PRO A 77 25.04 -0.66 -0.87
CA PRO A 77 25.64 0.38 -1.72
C PRO A 77 25.38 0.16 -3.22
N TRP A 78 25.21 -1.09 -3.68
CA TRP A 78 24.91 -1.39 -5.08
C TRP A 78 23.53 -0.89 -5.52
N GLY A 79 22.56 -0.77 -4.60
CA GLY A 79 21.24 -0.27 -4.96
C GLY A 79 21.26 1.17 -5.49
N ARG A 80 22.30 1.95 -5.14
CA ARG A 80 22.52 3.27 -5.72
C ARG A 80 22.85 3.24 -7.21
N ARG A 81 23.29 2.11 -7.76
CA ARG A 81 23.57 1.95 -9.19
C ARG A 81 22.33 1.54 -10.00
N VAL A 82 21.25 1.11 -9.34
CA VAL A 82 20.01 0.71 -10.00
C VAL A 82 19.34 1.92 -10.64
N PRO A 83 18.86 1.82 -11.90
CA PRO A 83 18.05 2.84 -12.54
C PRO A 83 16.85 3.23 -11.69
N SER A 84 16.60 4.53 -11.55
CA SER A 84 15.56 5.04 -10.63
C SER A 84 14.16 4.53 -10.95
N TRP A 85 13.85 4.35 -12.24
CA TRP A 85 12.54 3.86 -12.70
C TRP A 85 12.25 2.43 -12.24
N LEU A 86 13.28 1.58 -12.16
CA LEU A 86 13.17 0.20 -11.65
C LEU A 86 12.87 0.15 -10.15
N LEU A 87 13.09 1.24 -9.41
CA LEU A 87 12.74 1.33 -8.00
C LEU A 87 11.39 2.01 -7.80
N THR A 88 11.13 3.11 -8.53
CA THR A 88 9.92 3.91 -8.34
C THR A 88 8.68 3.24 -8.89
N VAL A 89 8.77 2.53 -10.03
CA VAL A 89 7.61 1.86 -10.63
C VAL A 89 7.09 0.74 -9.71
N PRO A 90 7.93 -0.22 -9.23
CA PRO A 90 7.45 -1.25 -8.32
C PRO A 90 6.94 -0.69 -6.99
N VAL A 91 7.61 0.33 -6.42
CA VAL A 91 7.15 0.97 -5.19
C VAL A 91 5.81 1.66 -5.39
N PHE A 92 5.60 2.34 -6.52
CA PHE A 92 4.32 2.96 -6.85
C PHE A 92 3.21 1.92 -7.00
N THR A 93 3.44 0.86 -7.79
CA THR A 93 2.46 -0.22 -7.99
C THR A 93 2.15 -0.93 -6.68
N ALA A 94 3.17 -1.27 -5.89
CA ALA A 94 2.99 -1.90 -4.58
C ALA A 94 2.23 -0.98 -3.62
N THR A 95 2.51 0.32 -3.60
CA THR A 95 1.78 1.28 -2.76
C THR A 95 0.31 1.30 -3.13
N GLY A 96 -0.03 1.43 -4.42
CA GLY A 96 -1.43 1.41 -4.88
C GLY A 96 -2.16 0.11 -4.53
N LEU A 97 -1.53 -1.05 -4.78
CA LEU A 97 -2.13 -2.35 -4.53
C LEU A 97 -2.26 -2.68 -3.03
N LEU A 98 -1.28 -2.29 -2.22
CA LEU A 98 -1.26 -2.59 -0.77
C LEU A 98 -2.12 -1.62 0.02
N THR A 99 -2.43 -0.42 -0.47
CA THR A 99 -3.19 0.58 0.31
C THR A 99 -4.57 0.07 0.77
N PRO A 100 -5.39 -0.60 -0.06
CA PRO A 100 -6.63 -1.21 0.38
C PRO A 100 -6.42 -2.29 1.46
N ILE A 101 -5.32 -3.04 1.41
CA ILE A 101 -5.01 -4.05 2.42
C ILE A 101 -4.57 -3.38 3.73
N VAL A 102 -3.68 -2.39 3.65
CA VAL A 102 -3.08 -1.73 4.81
C VAL A 102 -4.08 -0.90 5.59
N LEU A 103 -5.03 -0.25 4.91
CA LEU A 103 -6.03 0.59 5.56
C LEU A 103 -7.37 -0.14 5.73
N GLY A 104 -7.78 -0.92 4.73
CA GLY A 104 -9.07 -1.59 4.72
C GLY A 104 -9.13 -2.73 5.73
N PHE A 105 -8.12 -3.61 5.77
CA PHE A 105 -8.18 -4.78 6.66
C PHE A 105 -8.18 -4.40 8.15
N PRO A 106 -7.29 -3.52 8.67
CA PRO A 106 -7.37 -3.08 10.06
C PRO A 106 -8.67 -2.35 10.38
N GLY A 107 -9.19 -1.55 9.45
CA GLY A 107 -10.49 -0.88 9.60
C GLY A 107 -11.63 -1.88 9.74
N GLN A 108 -11.65 -2.92 8.91
CA GLN A 108 -12.62 -4.01 8.98
C GLN A 108 -12.52 -4.76 10.31
N LEU A 109 -11.30 -5.09 10.77
CA LEU A 109 -11.09 -5.71 12.08
C LEU A 109 -11.59 -4.85 13.23
N LEU A 110 -11.35 -3.53 13.17
CA LEU A 110 -11.79 -2.59 14.19
C LEU A 110 -13.32 -2.50 14.24
N VAL A 111 -13.98 -2.35 13.09
CA VAL A 111 -15.44 -2.33 12.98
C VAL A 111 -16.05 -3.61 13.54
N ARG A 112 -15.45 -4.77 13.25
CA ARG A 112 -15.86 -6.07 13.81
C ARG A 112 -15.65 -6.14 15.32
N ALA A 113 -14.51 -5.67 15.83
CA ALA A 113 -14.23 -5.62 17.26
C ALA A 113 -15.21 -4.71 18.03
N LEU A 114 -15.74 -3.69 17.37
CA LEU A 114 -16.77 -2.80 17.91
C LEU A 114 -18.21 -3.35 17.80
N GLY A 115 -18.38 -4.58 17.26
CA GLY A 115 -19.70 -5.20 17.09
C GLY A 115 -20.53 -4.62 15.94
N LEU A 116 -19.92 -3.84 15.05
CA LEU A 116 -20.57 -3.21 13.89
C LEU A 116 -20.36 -4.01 12.58
N GLY A 117 -19.87 -5.24 12.70
CA GLY A 117 -19.62 -6.17 11.59
C GLY A 117 -20.84 -7.02 11.22
N PRO A 118 -20.83 -7.70 10.05
CA PRO A 118 -21.89 -8.63 9.68
C PRO A 118 -22.05 -9.77 10.70
N ASP A 119 -23.30 -10.19 10.92
CA ASP A 119 -23.64 -11.26 11.86
C ASP A 119 -22.96 -12.59 11.47
N ALA A 120 -22.75 -13.46 12.46
CA ALA A 120 -22.09 -14.75 12.24
C ALA A 120 -22.82 -15.63 11.20
N ALA A 121 -24.15 -15.47 11.11
CA ALA A 121 -25.00 -16.15 10.13
C ALA A 121 -24.77 -15.65 8.69
N GLU A 122 -24.54 -14.35 8.50
CA GLU A 122 -24.31 -13.72 7.20
C GLU A 122 -22.90 -14.05 6.65
N ARG A 123 -21.96 -14.36 7.54
CA ARG A 123 -20.63 -14.89 7.16
C ARG A 123 -20.67 -16.36 6.76
N ALA A 124 -21.56 -17.15 7.38
CA ALA A 124 -21.69 -18.57 7.11
C ALA A 124 -22.27 -18.89 5.72
N THR A 125 -22.96 -17.93 5.08
CA THR A 125 -23.48 -18.07 3.71
C THR A 125 -22.43 -17.78 2.63
N SER A 126 -21.29 -17.17 2.98
CA SER A 126 -20.15 -17.02 2.07
C SER A 126 -19.30 -18.28 2.08
N THR A 127 -19.16 -18.95 0.94
CA THR A 127 -18.27 -20.11 0.80
C THR A 127 -16.80 -19.64 0.93
N PRO A 128 -16.08 -20.01 2.01
CA PRO A 128 -14.74 -19.51 2.23
C PRO A 128 -13.78 -20.20 1.26
N PHE A 129 -13.05 -19.42 0.46
CA PHE A 129 -12.03 -19.98 -0.43
C PHE A 129 -10.74 -20.36 0.32
N LEU A 130 -10.45 -19.71 1.45
CA LEU A 130 -9.36 -19.99 2.38
C LEU A 130 -9.87 -19.88 3.82
N ASP A 131 -9.19 -20.52 4.76
CA ASP A 131 -9.48 -20.37 6.18
C ASP A 131 -9.21 -18.92 6.66
N PRO A 132 -10.00 -18.39 7.62
CA PRO A 132 -9.84 -17.03 8.13
C PRO A 132 -8.43 -16.68 8.64
N TRP A 133 -7.74 -17.64 9.27
CA TRP A 133 -6.39 -17.44 9.81
C TRP A 133 -5.37 -17.09 8.71
N VAL A 134 -5.57 -17.60 7.49
CA VAL A 134 -4.68 -17.32 6.35
C VAL A 134 -4.72 -15.83 6.03
N PHE A 135 -5.90 -15.22 6.02
CA PHE A 135 -6.04 -13.78 5.78
C PHE A 135 -5.36 -12.96 6.88
N HIS A 136 -5.54 -13.33 8.15
CA HIS A 136 -4.91 -12.63 9.27
C HIS A 136 -3.37 -12.66 9.16
N VAL A 137 -2.79 -13.83 8.90
CA VAL A 137 -1.33 -13.99 8.77
C VAL A 137 -0.81 -13.24 7.55
N VAL A 138 -1.44 -13.39 6.40
CA VAL A 138 -0.96 -12.80 5.15
C VAL A 138 -1.11 -11.28 5.16
N TYR A 139 -2.26 -10.75 5.57
CA TYR A 139 -2.50 -9.31 5.52
C TYR A 139 -1.72 -8.56 6.60
N SER A 140 -1.54 -9.15 7.79
CA SER A 140 -0.64 -8.58 8.80
C SER A 140 0.81 -8.55 8.33
N GLY A 141 1.28 -9.62 7.69
CA GLY A 141 2.59 -9.68 7.03
C GLY A 141 2.75 -8.55 6.00
N PHE A 142 1.78 -8.38 5.09
CA PHE A 142 1.80 -7.30 4.11
C PHE A 142 1.82 -5.91 4.72
N ILE A 143 1.09 -5.68 5.82
CA ILE A 143 1.11 -4.42 6.55
C ILE A 143 2.52 -4.13 7.09
N VAL A 144 3.09 -5.09 7.81
CA VAL A 144 4.44 -4.95 8.39
C VAL A 144 5.48 -4.72 7.30
N GLN A 145 5.39 -5.48 6.20
CA GLN A 145 6.25 -5.35 5.04
C GLN A 145 6.14 -3.96 4.39
N ALA A 146 4.93 -3.47 4.18
CA ALA A 146 4.69 -2.15 3.59
C ALA A 146 5.31 -1.03 4.45
N LEU A 147 5.09 -1.08 5.76
CA LEU A 147 5.63 -0.10 6.71
C LEU A 147 7.16 -0.16 6.76
N ALA A 148 7.74 -1.34 6.79
CA ALA A 148 9.19 -1.52 6.81
C ALA A 148 9.86 -1.02 5.53
N LEU A 149 9.30 -1.36 4.36
CA LEU A 149 9.79 -0.88 3.07
C LEU A 149 9.62 0.63 2.92
N ALA A 150 8.52 1.21 3.38
CA ALA A 150 8.33 2.67 3.39
C ALA A 150 9.39 3.35 4.28
N GLY A 151 9.64 2.78 5.47
CA GLY A 151 10.69 3.24 6.38
C GLY A 151 12.11 3.18 5.78
N LEU A 152 12.38 2.25 4.86
CA LEU A 152 13.63 2.19 4.10
C LEU A 152 13.65 3.14 2.90
N PHE A 153 12.55 3.19 2.14
CA PHE A 153 12.45 3.92 0.89
C PHE A 153 12.50 5.43 1.09
N VAL A 154 11.77 5.97 2.08
CA VAL A 154 11.73 7.42 2.35
C VAL A 154 13.13 8.01 2.60
N PRO A 155 13.96 7.49 3.53
CA PRO A 155 15.30 8.03 3.74
C PRO A 155 16.22 7.78 2.54
N TYR A 156 16.13 6.60 1.89
CA TYR A 156 16.89 6.31 0.66
C TYR A 156 16.57 7.33 -0.45
N ALA A 157 15.29 7.61 -0.65
CA ALA A 157 14.81 8.55 -1.66
C ALA A 157 15.28 9.98 -1.36
N ARG A 158 15.25 10.39 -0.09
CA ARG A 158 15.76 11.70 0.35
C ARG A 158 17.27 11.83 0.13
N GLU A 159 18.06 10.80 0.42
CA GLU A 159 19.51 10.82 0.21
C GLU A 159 19.89 10.83 -1.28
N ARG A 160 19.10 10.13 -2.11
CA ARG A 160 19.37 9.96 -3.54
C ARG A 160 18.85 11.10 -4.41
N TRP A 161 17.65 11.59 -4.13
CA TRP A 161 16.95 12.58 -4.96
C TRP A 161 16.65 13.90 -4.23
N GLY A 162 16.84 13.98 -2.91
CA GLY A 162 16.51 15.17 -2.12
C GLY A 162 17.20 16.46 -2.58
N ARG A 163 18.45 16.38 -3.07
CA ARG A 163 19.15 17.55 -3.66
C ARG A 163 18.56 18.01 -4.99
N ARG A 164 18.04 17.08 -5.80
CA ARG A 164 17.32 17.42 -7.05
C ARG A 164 15.94 18.01 -6.76
N TRP A 165 15.32 17.56 -5.68
CA TRP A 165 14.06 18.12 -5.20
C TRP A 165 14.24 19.51 -4.60
N GLN A 166 15.35 19.80 -3.91
CA GLN A 166 15.63 21.14 -3.38
C GLN A 166 15.75 22.23 -4.46
N GLY A 167 16.15 21.89 -5.70
CA GLY A 167 16.13 22.82 -6.84
C GLY A 167 14.77 22.94 -7.55
N ALA A 168 13.85 21.99 -7.32
CA ALA A 168 12.50 21.98 -7.89
C ALA A 168 11.44 22.51 -6.90
N LEU A 169 11.69 22.40 -5.59
CA LEU A 169 10.90 23.05 -4.54
C LEU A 169 11.13 24.57 -4.65
N GLY A 170 10.15 25.28 -5.21
CA GLY A 170 10.19 26.73 -5.42
C GLY A 170 9.89 27.12 -6.87
N SER A 171 10.08 26.22 -7.84
CA SER A 171 9.66 26.44 -9.23
C SER A 171 8.27 25.87 -9.46
N ARG A 172 7.28 26.72 -9.76
CA ARG A 172 5.98 26.26 -10.27
C ARG A 172 6.21 25.50 -11.57
N LEU A 173 5.53 24.35 -11.72
CA LEU A 173 5.51 23.66 -13.01
C LEU A 173 4.82 24.55 -14.07
N PRO A 174 5.11 24.37 -15.36
CA PRO A 174 4.51 25.17 -16.43
C PRO A 174 2.98 25.24 -16.32
N SER A 175 2.38 26.37 -16.69
CA SER A 175 0.92 26.64 -16.58
C SER A 175 0.01 25.47 -17.01
N PRO A 176 0.26 24.78 -18.15
CA PRO A 176 -0.55 23.61 -18.54
C PRO A 176 -0.53 22.47 -17.53
N THR A 177 0.61 22.25 -16.85
CA THR A 177 0.77 21.21 -15.82
C THR A 177 0.01 21.57 -14.55
N GLY A 178 -0.05 22.87 -14.21
CA GLY A 178 -0.85 23.38 -13.10
C GLY A 178 -2.36 23.20 -13.33
N VAL A 179 -2.83 23.43 -14.56
CA VAL A 179 -4.24 23.20 -14.95
C VAL A 179 -4.59 21.71 -14.87
N VAL A 180 -3.74 20.84 -15.42
CA VAL A 180 -3.94 19.39 -15.35
C VAL A 180 -3.94 18.89 -13.90
N ALA A 181 -3.03 19.39 -13.05
CA ALA A 181 -3.01 19.06 -11.63
C ALA A 181 -4.26 19.57 -10.89
N GLY A 182 -4.75 20.76 -11.23
CA GLY A 182 -5.99 21.31 -10.70
C GLY A 182 -7.22 20.48 -11.11
N ALA A 183 -7.31 20.10 -12.38
CA ALA A 183 -8.37 19.22 -12.90
C ALA A 183 -8.31 17.83 -12.26
N ALA A 184 -7.12 17.23 -12.12
CA ALA A 184 -6.92 15.95 -11.46
C ALA A 184 -7.34 16.03 -9.98
N ALA A 185 -7.03 17.12 -9.28
CA ALA A 185 -7.43 17.32 -7.90
C ALA A 185 -8.94 17.53 -7.73
N ALA A 186 -9.57 18.29 -8.63
CA ALA A 186 -11.02 18.46 -8.65
C ALA A 186 -11.73 17.12 -8.90
N LEU A 187 -11.28 16.36 -9.91
CA LEU A 187 -11.81 15.02 -10.18
C LEU A 187 -11.60 14.09 -8.98
N SER A 188 -10.42 14.12 -8.37
CA SER A 188 -10.13 13.34 -7.16
C SER A 188 -11.06 13.69 -6.00
N ALA A 189 -11.42 14.97 -5.83
CA ALA A 189 -12.36 15.40 -4.79
C ALA A 189 -13.79 14.90 -5.07
N VAL A 190 -14.24 14.93 -6.32
CA VAL A 190 -15.56 14.38 -6.72
C VAL A 190 -15.62 12.87 -6.48
N VAL A 191 -14.60 12.14 -6.93
CA VAL A 191 -14.51 10.68 -6.73
C VAL A 191 -14.46 10.34 -5.24
N ALA A 192 -13.70 11.09 -4.46
CA ALA A 192 -13.66 10.90 -3.02
C ALA A 192 -15.01 11.16 -2.33
N ALA A 193 -15.73 12.21 -2.74
CA ALA A 193 -17.05 12.51 -2.21
C ALA A 193 -18.04 11.38 -2.50
N ALA A 194 -18.00 10.79 -3.70
CA ALA A 194 -18.81 9.62 -4.05
C ALA A 194 -18.48 8.41 -3.15
N HIS A 195 -17.18 8.12 -2.96
CA HIS A 195 -16.74 7.06 -2.06
C HIS A 195 -17.14 7.28 -0.61
N PHE A 196 -17.07 8.51 -0.09
CA PHE A 196 -17.55 8.80 1.26
C PHE A 196 -19.07 8.73 1.36
N HIS A 197 -19.79 9.15 0.32
CA HIS A 197 -21.25 8.99 0.26
C HIS A 197 -21.64 7.51 0.36
N TRP A 198 -21.00 6.65 -0.42
CA TRP A 198 -21.22 5.20 -0.34
C TRP A 198 -20.77 4.61 1.01
N ALA A 199 -19.66 5.09 1.58
CA ALA A 199 -19.21 4.66 2.91
C ALA A 199 -20.21 5.00 4.03
N LEU A 200 -21.04 6.03 3.83
CA LEU A 200 -22.10 6.44 4.76
C LEU A 200 -23.46 5.77 4.46
N GLY A 201 -23.51 4.79 3.54
CA GLY A 201 -24.74 4.09 3.15
C GLY A 201 -25.53 4.75 2.03
N GLY A 202 -24.94 5.72 1.33
CA GLY A 202 -25.52 6.30 0.13
C GLY A 202 -25.67 5.29 -1.00
N THR A 203 -26.77 5.35 -1.75
CA THR A 203 -27.10 4.39 -2.82
C THR A 203 -27.03 5.00 -4.22
N ALA A 204 -26.69 6.29 -4.32
CA ALA A 204 -26.68 7.00 -5.60
C ALA A 204 -25.72 6.34 -6.61
N GLY A 205 -26.24 6.02 -7.79
CA GLY A 205 -25.47 5.42 -8.89
C GLY A 205 -25.12 3.94 -8.72
N LEU A 206 -25.62 3.28 -7.67
CA LEU A 206 -25.45 1.85 -7.45
C LEU A 206 -26.65 1.06 -8.01
N ASP A 207 -26.38 -0.12 -8.54
CA ASP A 207 -27.42 -1.07 -8.94
C ASP A 207 -28.02 -1.80 -7.72
N ALA A 208 -29.15 -2.51 -7.93
CA ALA A 208 -29.85 -3.21 -6.86
C ALA A 208 -29.00 -4.31 -6.21
N GLU A 209 -28.07 -4.92 -6.95
CA GLU A 209 -27.20 -5.98 -6.45
C GLU A 209 -26.08 -5.40 -5.55
N GLN A 210 -25.53 -4.26 -5.91
CA GLN A 210 -24.56 -3.50 -5.13
C GLN A 210 -25.18 -2.97 -3.83
N ILE A 211 -26.40 -2.45 -3.90
CA ILE A 211 -27.15 -2.01 -2.71
C ILE A 211 -27.42 -3.20 -1.79
N ALA A 212 -27.84 -4.34 -2.34
CA ALA A 212 -28.08 -5.55 -1.56
C ALA A 212 -26.81 -6.14 -0.92
N ARG A 213 -25.64 -5.94 -1.53
CA ARG A 213 -24.33 -6.38 -1.00
C ARG A 213 -23.69 -5.41 -0.02
N TYR A 214 -24.35 -4.28 0.28
CA TYR A 214 -23.81 -3.30 1.20
C TYR A 214 -23.59 -3.91 2.59
N SER A 215 -22.39 -3.76 3.10
CA SER A 215 -21.95 -4.22 4.41
C SER A 215 -20.95 -3.25 5.00
N SER A 216 -20.70 -3.35 6.31
CA SER A 216 -19.69 -2.52 6.96
C SER A 216 -18.28 -2.75 6.40
N ASP A 217 -17.99 -3.94 5.85
CA ASP A 217 -16.75 -4.22 5.12
C ASP A 217 -16.63 -3.39 3.82
N THR A 218 -17.73 -3.28 3.05
CA THR A 218 -17.79 -2.44 1.84
C THR A 218 -17.77 -0.94 2.16
N ALA A 219 -18.32 -0.55 3.31
CA ALA A 219 -18.27 0.82 3.81
C ALA A 219 -16.83 1.25 4.15
N VAL A 220 -16.10 0.41 4.88
CA VAL A 220 -14.67 0.63 5.18
C VAL A 220 -13.84 0.70 3.90
N ALA A 221 -14.07 -0.23 2.96
CA ALA A 221 -13.39 -0.21 1.68
C ALA A 221 -13.64 1.10 0.94
N SER A 222 -14.90 1.57 0.87
CA SER A 222 -15.26 2.84 0.24
C SER A 222 -14.57 4.03 0.91
N ALA A 223 -14.54 4.09 2.25
CA ALA A 223 -13.86 5.15 2.99
C ALA A 223 -12.36 5.21 2.67
N VAL A 224 -11.69 4.05 2.59
CA VAL A 224 -10.27 3.95 2.22
C VAL A 224 -10.03 4.50 0.81
N HIS A 225 -10.84 4.10 -0.18
CA HIS A 225 -10.72 4.63 -1.54
C HIS A 225 -10.92 6.16 -1.60
N GLY A 226 -11.85 6.69 -0.80
CA GLY A 226 -12.04 8.14 -0.67
C GLY A 226 -10.81 8.87 -0.12
N ILE A 227 -10.17 8.33 0.92
CA ILE A 227 -8.92 8.88 1.48
C ILE A 227 -7.78 8.81 0.46
N CYS A 228 -7.63 7.69 -0.24
CA CYS A 228 -6.58 7.51 -1.24
C CYS A 228 -6.71 8.49 -2.42
N THR A 229 -7.92 8.68 -2.92
CA THR A 229 -8.19 9.58 -4.03
C THR A 229 -7.96 11.04 -3.62
N LEU A 230 -8.41 11.45 -2.42
CA LEU A 230 -8.08 12.79 -1.89
C LEU A 230 -6.58 13.02 -1.74
N THR A 231 -5.86 12.06 -1.16
CA THR A 231 -4.41 12.20 -0.95
C THR A 231 -3.64 12.25 -2.27
N ALA A 232 -4.06 11.50 -3.28
CA ALA A 232 -3.52 11.58 -4.63
C ALA A 232 -3.75 12.97 -5.26
N GLY A 233 -4.97 13.50 -5.16
CA GLY A 233 -5.30 14.84 -5.65
C GLY A 233 -4.51 15.94 -4.94
N ALA A 234 -4.39 15.87 -3.61
CA ALA A 234 -3.57 16.79 -2.82
C ALA A 234 -2.09 16.71 -3.22
N GLY A 235 -1.55 15.50 -3.43
CA GLY A 235 -0.20 15.28 -3.90
C GLY A 235 0.08 15.93 -5.27
N ALA A 236 -0.84 15.79 -6.22
CA ALA A 236 -0.74 16.43 -7.54
C ALA A 236 -0.66 17.96 -7.44
N VAL A 237 -1.49 18.58 -6.58
CA VAL A 237 -1.47 20.04 -6.36
C VAL A 237 -0.18 20.50 -5.69
N LEU A 238 0.29 19.76 -4.68
CA LEU A 238 1.54 20.08 -3.98
C LEU A 238 2.75 20.00 -4.91
N LEU A 239 2.77 19.02 -5.82
CA LEU A 239 3.80 18.88 -6.85
C LEU A 239 3.73 20.03 -7.87
N ALA A 240 2.53 20.41 -8.32
CA ALA A 240 2.36 21.49 -9.28
C ALA A 240 2.71 22.88 -8.72
N ARG A 241 2.46 23.10 -7.42
CA ARG A 241 2.74 24.37 -6.75
C ARG A 241 4.22 24.56 -6.38
N GLY A 242 5.02 23.51 -6.42
CA GLY A 242 6.41 23.51 -5.92
C GLY A 242 6.40 23.57 -4.38
N GLY A 243 6.88 22.53 -3.72
CA GLY A 243 6.71 22.35 -2.27
C GLY A 243 7.14 23.55 -1.40
N THR A 244 6.51 23.71 -0.24
CA THR A 244 6.70 24.83 0.69
C THR A 244 7.92 24.62 1.59
N ARG A 245 9.12 24.86 1.10
CA ARG A 245 10.25 25.19 1.98
C ARG A 245 10.92 26.45 1.45
N LYS A 246 10.64 27.58 2.10
CA LYS A 246 11.45 28.79 1.94
C LYS A 246 12.90 28.39 2.19
N GLY A 247 13.77 28.64 1.22
CA GLY A 247 15.21 28.63 1.47
C GLY A 247 15.45 29.60 2.62
N MET A 248 16.07 29.11 3.69
CA MET A 248 16.57 29.98 4.74
C MET A 248 17.78 30.70 4.13
N GLU A 249 17.50 31.87 3.57
CA GLU A 249 18.50 32.83 3.12
C GLU A 249 19.30 33.22 4.36
N TRP A 250 20.55 32.78 4.44
CA TRP A 250 21.49 33.30 5.41
C TRP A 250 21.86 34.69 4.92
N ASP A 251 21.29 35.70 5.57
CA ASP A 251 21.59 37.09 5.35
C ASP A 251 23.04 37.34 5.83
N ASN A 252 24.00 37.21 4.90
CA ASN A 252 25.38 37.61 5.12
C ASN A 252 25.49 39.12 4.84
N THR A 253 24.96 39.91 5.75
CA THR A 253 25.30 41.34 5.88
C THR A 253 25.70 41.61 7.33
N GLY A 254 26.98 41.38 7.59
CA GLY A 254 27.58 41.62 8.90
C GLY A 254 29.07 41.90 8.78
N THR A 255 29.37 43.20 8.72
CA THR A 255 30.64 43.92 8.97
C THR A 255 31.80 43.70 8.01
#